data_AF-A0A968B648-F1
#
_entry.id   AF-A0A968B648-F1
#
_cell.length_a   1.000
_cell.length_b   1.000
_cell.length_c   1.000
_cell.angle_alpha   90.00
_cell.angle_beta   90.00
_cell.angle_gamma   90.00
#
_symmetry.space_group_name_H-M   'P 1'
#
loop_
_entity.id
_entity.type
_entity.pdbx_description
1 polymer ?
#
loop_
_entity_poly.entity_id
_entity_poly.type
_entity_poly.pdbx_seq_one_letter_code
_entity_poly.pdbx_strand_id
1 'polypeptide(L)'
;MVQLHSAIVFVALVYSSWAMGASEERCIYYYTGCESAEVYSDIEVSISGITRFAEENDIRLVAEDKSKKCGYLLVFGDKTRYIRSAMTDVDLLLLSKEFFG
;
A
#
# COMPACT_ATOMS: atom_id res chain seq x y z
N MET A 1 13.92 -1.94 -16.73
CA MET A 1 14.03 -0.92 -15.66
C MET A 1 12.69 -0.93 -14.92
N VAL A 2 12.53 -1.84 -13.97
CA VAL A 2 11.28 -2.06 -13.22
C VAL A 2 11.71 -2.36 -11.78
N GLN A 3 12.05 -1.33 -11.03
CA GLN A 3 12.57 -1.49 -9.66
C GLN A 3 12.14 -0.37 -8.70
N LEU A 4 11.35 0.61 -9.17
CA LEU A 4 11.05 1.83 -8.41
C LEU A 4 9.66 1.84 -7.74
N HIS A 5 8.69 1.07 -8.26
CA HIS A 5 7.31 1.09 -7.74
C HIS A 5 7.19 0.64 -6.28
N SER A 6 8.11 -0.23 -5.82
CA SER A 6 8.16 -0.73 -4.44
C SER A 6 8.64 0.30 -3.41
N ALA A 7 9.38 1.34 -3.83
CA ALA A 7 9.93 2.33 -2.91
C ALA A 7 8.87 3.30 -2.35
N ILE A 8 7.72 3.45 -3.01
CA ILE A 8 6.76 4.49 -2.66
C ILE A 8 5.75 4.03 -1.61
N VAL A 9 5.39 2.75 -1.63
CA VAL A 9 4.71 2.12 -0.49
C VAL A 9 5.63 2.16 0.73
N PHE A 10 6.94 1.96 0.55
CA PHE A 10 7.95 2.03 1.61
C PHE A 10 8.09 3.45 2.21
N VAL A 11 8.07 4.51 1.40
CA VAL A 11 8.12 5.91 1.89
C VAL A 11 6.81 6.32 2.58
N ALA A 12 5.66 5.89 2.05
CA ALA A 12 4.34 6.12 2.67
C ALA A 12 4.21 5.44 4.03
N LEU A 13 4.85 4.29 4.20
CA LEU A 13 4.92 3.51 5.43
C LEU A 13 5.89 4.11 6.46
N VAL A 14 7.06 4.60 6.04
CA VAL A 14 8.07 5.19 6.94
C VAL A 14 7.67 6.55 7.51
N TYR A 15 6.90 7.36 6.77
CA TYR A 15 6.47 8.69 7.25
C TYR A 15 5.20 8.66 8.12
N SER A 16 4.37 7.63 8.00
CA SER A 16 3.07 7.54 8.71
C SER A 16 3.17 7.00 10.14
N SER A 17 4.31 6.41 10.51
CA SER A 17 4.56 5.84 11.83
C SER A 17 4.98 6.85 12.91
N TRP A 18 5.12 8.15 12.59
CA TRP A 18 5.57 9.16 13.57
C TRP A 18 4.44 9.97 14.22
N ALA A 19 3.19 9.86 13.77
CA ALA A 19 2.12 10.78 14.21
C ALA A 19 0.83 10.14 14.75
N MET A 20 0.62 8.83 14.60
CA MET A 20 -0.65 8.20 15.01
C MET A 20 -0.53 7.51 16.36
N GLY A 21 -1.49 7.79 17.26
CA GLY A 21 -1.59 7.14 18.57
C GLY A 21 -1.69 5.62 18.46
N ALA A 22 -1.30 4.93 19.53
CA ALA A 22 -1.15 3.47 19.55
C ALA A 22 -2.48 2.67 19.49
N SER A 23 -3.65 3.30 19.29
CA SER A 23 -4.96 2.62 19.37
C SER A 23 -5.77 2.62 18.06
N GLU A 24 -5.21 3.05 16.94
CA GLU A 24 -5.94 3.17 15.67
C GLU A 24 -5.63 2.00 14.73
N GLU A 25 -6.64 1.50 14.02
CA GLU A 25 -6.50 0.40 13.05
C GLU A 25 -5.48 0.78 11.97
N ARG A 26 -4.53 -0.12 11.68
CA ARG A 26 -3.54 0.04 10.59
C ARG A 26 -3.59 -1.20 9.72
N CYS A 27 -4.17 -1.08 8.54
CA CYS A 27 -4.39 -2.20 7.64
C CYS A 27 -4.15 -1.81 6.19
N ILE A 28 -3.51 -2.70 5.44
CA ILE A 28 -3.35 -2.61 3.99
C ILE A 28 -4.06 -3.82 3.39
N TYR A 29 -5.14 -3.55 2.66
CA TYR A 29 -5.76 -4.57 1.83
C TYR A 29 -5.10 -4.54 0.45
N TYR A 30 -4.66 -5.67 -0.07
CA TYR A 30 -4.15 -5.79 -1.42
C TYR A 30 -5.10 -6.63 -2.28
N TYR A 31 -5.39 -6.12 -3.48
CA TYR A 31 -6.36 -6.70 -4.40
C TYR A 31 -5.66 -7.23 -5.63
N THR A 32 -5.87 -8.51 -5.89
CA THR A 32 -5.19 -9.30 -6.92
C THR A 32 -6.02 -9.46 -8.20
N GLY A 33 -7.20 -8.86 -8.27
CA GLY A 33 -8.11 -8.87 -9.42
C GLY A 33 -7.63 -8.01 -10.61
N CYS A 34 -6.35 -8.10 -10.93
CA CYS A 34 -5.69 -7.35 -12.00
C CYS A 34 -5.90 -8.00 -13.37
N GLU A 35 -6.10 -7.18 -14.41
CA GLU A 35 -6.27 -7.66 -15.79
C GLU A 35 -4.95 -8.15 -16.42
N SER A 36 -3.81 -7.72 -15.87
CA SER A 36 -2.47 -8.09 -16.34
C SER A 36 -1.71 -8.87 -15.28
N ALA A 37 -1.06 -9.96 -15.69
CA ALA A 37 -0.18 -10.76 -14.85
C ALA A 37 1.06 -9.98 -14.37
N GLU A 38 1.53 -9.00 -15.16
CA GLU A 38 2.64 -8.14 -14.75
C GLU A 38 2.23 -7.27 -13.55
N VAL A 39 1.04 -6.69 -13.60
CA VAL A 39 0.51 -5.85 -12.52
C VAL A 39 0.25 -6.67 -11.26
N TYR A 40 -0.23 -7.91 -11.41
CA TYR A 40 -0.34 -8.85 -10.29
C TYR A 40 1.03 -9.15 -9.65
N SER A 41 2.03 -9.48 -10.48
CA SER A 41 3.39 -9.77 -10.01
C SER A 41 4.00 -8.57 -9.29
N ASP A 42 3.75 -7.35 -9.76
CA ASP A 42 4.22 -6.12 -9.12
C ASP A 42 3.60 -5.93 -7.73
N ILE A 43 2.32 -6.28 -7.56
CA ILE A 43 1.66 -6.27 -6.24
C ILE A 43 2.30 -7.29 -5.31
N GLU A 44 2.52 -8.53 -5.76
CA GLU A 44 3.15 -9.56 -4.94
C GLU A 44 4.56 -9.17 -4.48
N VAL A 45 5.36 -8.60 -5.40
CA VAL A 45 6.71 -8.12 -5.09
C VAL A 45 6.65 -6.95 -4.10
N SER A 46 5.72 -6.02 -4.28
CA SER A 46 5.55 -4.88 -3.38
C SER A 46 5.15 -5.32 -1.97
N ILE A 47 4.16 -6.22 -1.85
CA ILE A 47 3.72 -6.77 -0.56
C ILE A 47 4.87 -7.52 0.11
N SER A 48 5.56 -8.40 -0.62
CA SER A 48 6.71 -9.14 -0.08
C SER A 48 7.82 -8.21 0.40
N GLY A 49 8.04 -7.07 -0.30
CA GLY A 49 9.03 -6.07 0.08
C GLY A 49 8.68 -5.28 1.36
N ILE A 50 7.41 -5.23 1.75
CA ILE A 50 6.95 -4.48 2.93
C ILE A 50 6.50 -5.37 4.10
N THR A 51 6.39 -6.68 3.92
CA THR A 51 5.88 -7.61 4.96
C THR A 51 6.57 -7.41 6.30
N ARG A 52 7.91 -7.42 6.30
CA ARG A 52 8.69 -7.23 7.53
C ARG A 52 8.45 -5.87 8.17
N PHE A 53 8.40 -4.81 7.37
CA PHE A 53 8.10 -3.47 7.89
C PHE A 53 6.70 -3.43 8.53
N ALA A 54 5.71 -4.03 7.86
CA ALA A 54 4.34 -4.06 8.35
C ALA A 54 4.25 -4.80 9.70
N GLU A 55 4.92 -5.94 9.83
CA GLU A 55 5.03 -6.68 11.09
C GLU A 55 5.71 -5.85 12.20
N GLU A 56 6.82 -5.19 11.89
CA GLU A 56 7.56 -4.34 12.85
C GLU A 56 6.77 -3.10 13.31
N ASN A 57 5.73 -2.69 12.57
CA ASN A 57 4.94 -1.48 12.82
C ASN A 57 3.47 -1.75 13.18
N ASP A 58 3.10 -3.00 13.46
CA ASP A 58 1.73 -3.44 13.75
C ASP A 58 0.72 -3.03 12.66
N ILE A 59 1.11 -3.25 11.40
CA ILE A 59 0.29 -2.99 10.23
C ILE A 59 -0.20 -4.33 9.68
N ARG A 60 -1.51 -4.54 9.64
CA ARG A 60 -2.10 -5.76 9.12
C ARG A 60 -2.10 -5.76 7.60
N LEU A 61 -1.51 -6.79 6.98
CA LEU A 61 -1.63 -7.02 5.54
C LEU A 61 -2.77 -8.02 5.27
N VAL A 62 -3.67 -7.69 4.35
CA VAL A 62 -4.87 -8.51 4.06
C VAL A 62 -5.01 -8.72 2.57
N ALA A 63 -4.98 -9.98 2.13
CA ALA A 63 -5.34 -10.35 0.77
C ALA A 63 -6.85 -10.23 0.59
N GLU A 64 -7.31 -9.57 -0.47
CA GLU A 64 -8.73 -9.55 -0.83
C GLU A 64 -8.93 -9.95 -2.30
N ASP A 65 -9.03 -11.26 -2.51
CA ASP A 65 -9.12 -11.89 -3.82
C ASP A 65 -10.54 -11.90 -4.41
N LYS A 66 -11.58 -11.54 -3.62
CA LYS A 66 -12.97 -11.55 -4.10
C LYS A 66 -13.38 -10.28 -4.84
N SER A 67 -12.54 -9.25 -4.82
CA SER A 67 -12.82 -8.00 -5.49
C SER A 67 -12.30 -8.04 -6.93
N LYS A 68 -13.05 -7.44 -7.88
CA LYS A 68 -12.53 -7.13 -9.23
C LYS A 68 -11.58 -5.91 -9.22
N LYS A 69 -11.00 -5.57 -8.07
CA LYS A 69 -10.11 -4.42 -7.92
C LYS A 69 -8.66 -4.89 -8.07
N CYS A 70 -7.78 -3.93 -8.39
CA CYS A 70 -6.36 -4.15 -8.59
C CYS A 70 -5.57 -3.00 -7.95
N GLY A 71 -4.76 -3.31 -6.94
CA GLY A 71 -3.99 -2.33 -6.17
C GLY A 71 -4.18 -2.49 -4.66
N TYR A 72 -4.25 -1.37 -3.94
CA TYR A 72 -4.19 -1.34 -2.47
C TYR A 72 -5.31 -0.49 -1.86
N LEU A 73 -5.78 -0.85 -0.69
CA LEU A 73 -6.58 0.02 0.19
C LEU A 73 -5.81 0.20 1.50
N LEU A 74 -5.41 1.43 1.77
CA LEU A 74 -4.80 1.84 3.01
C LEU A 74 -5.91 2.25 3.99
N VAL A 75 -5.92 1.66 5.17
CA VAL A 75 -6.82 1.99 6.29
C VAL A 75 -5.95 2.31 7.51
N PHE A 76 -5.94 3.57 7.91
CA PHE A 76 -5.17 4.07 9.04
C PHE A 76 -6.10 4.95 9.89
N GLY A 77 -6.61 4.41 10.99
CA GLY A 77 -7.62 5.09 11.82
C GLY A 77 -8.90 5.37 11.02
N ASP A 78 -9.30 6.63 10.98
CA ASP A 78 -10.44 7.10 10.18
C ASP A 78 -10.09 7.35 8.70
N LYS A 79 -8.80 7.32 8.35
CA LYS A 79 -8.33 7.60 7.00
C LYS A 79 -8.34 6.34 6.15
N THR A 80 -9.01 6.41 5.02
CA THR A 80 -9.05 5.33 4.03
C THR A 80 -8.68 5.86 2.63
N ARG A 81 -7.78 5.17 1.92
CA ARG A 81 -7.42 5.54 0.54
C ARG A 81 -7.14 4.32 -0.32
N TYR A 82 -7.79 4.30 -1.48
CA TYR A 82 -7.52 3.31 -2.51
C TYR A 82 -6.43 3.81 -3.47
N ILE A 83 -5.46 2.95 -3.75
CA ILE A 83 -4.36 3.17 -4.68
C ILE A 83 -4.50 2.14 -5.80
N ARG A 84 -4.61 2.58 -7.04
CA ARG A 84 -4.66 1.67 -8.20
C ARG A 84 -3.24 1.22 -8.54
N SER A 85 -3.06 -0.06 -8.88
CA SER A 85 -1.72 -0.61 -9.17
C SER A 85 -1.03 -0.06 -10.43
N ALA A 86 -1.78 0.59 -11.33
CA ALA A 86 -1.27 1.17 -12.57
C ALA A 86 -0.84 2.64 -12.42
N MET A 87 -0.56 3.10 -11.20
CA MET A 87 -0.18 4.49 -10.93
C MET A 87 1.32 4.68 -11.10
N THR A 88 1.71 5.83 -11.64
CA THR A 88 3.12 6.19 -11.78
C THR A 88 3.71 6.58 -10.42
N ASP A 89 5.05 6.60 -10.35
CA ASP A 89 5.75 7.04 -9.16
C ASP A 89 5.36 8.46 -8.70
N VAL A 90 5.08 9.35 -9.65
CA VAL A 90 4.63 10.72 -9.38
C VAL A 90 3.22 10.73 -8.78
N ASP A 91 2.33 9.91 -9.32
CA ASP A 91 0.97 9.79 -8.80
C ASP A 91 0.99 9.28 -7.35
N LEU A 92 1.83 8.27 -7.07
CA LEU A 92 1.96 7.70 -5.75
C LEU A 92 2.56 8.71 -4.73
N LEU A 93 3.50 9.56 -5.16
CA LEU A 93 4.05 10.65 -4.34
C LEU A 93 3.02 11.75 -4.03
N LEU A 94 2.19 12.12 -5.01
CA LEU A 94 1.10 13.08 -4.79
C LEU A 94 0.06 12.52 -3.82
N LEU A 95 -0.29 11.25 -3.99
CA LEU A 95 -1.23 10.55 -3.12
C LEU A 95 -0.75 10.43 -1.67
N SER A 96 0.53 10.13 -1.45
CA SER A 96 1.07 10.02 -0.10
C SER A 96 1.01 11.37 0.62
N LYS A 97 1.34 12.47 -0.07
CA LYS A 97 1.22 13.83 0.47
C LYS A 97 -0.23 14.17 0.83
N GLU A 98 -1.20 13.91 -0.05
CA GLU A 98 -2.62 14.17 0.23
C GLU A 98 -3.16 13.38 1.42
N PHE A 99 -2.71 12.13 1.59
CA PHE A 99 -3.26 11.24 2.60
C PHE A 99 -2.68 11.52 4.00
N PHE A 100 -1.40 11.88 4.07
CA PHE A 100 -0.69 12.07 5.34
C PHE A 100 -0.56 13.54 5.77
N GLY A 101 -0.67 14.51 4.85
CA GLY A 101 -0.60 15.96 5.13
C GLY A 101 0.73 16.58 4.75
#